data_AF-A0A9E1P1W5-F1
#
_entry.id   AF-A0A9E1P1W5-F1
#
_cell.length_a   1.000
_cell.length_b   1.000
_cell.length_c   1.000
_cell.angle_alpha   90.00
_cell.angle_beta   90.00
_cell.angle_gamma   90.00
#
_symmetry.space_group_name_H-M   'P 1'
#
loop_
_entity.id
_entity.type
_entity.pdbx_description
1 polymer ?
#
loop_
_entity_poly.entity_id
_entity_poly.type
_entity_poly.pdbx_seq_one_letter_code
_entity_poly.pdbx_strand_id
1 'polypeptide(L)'
;MDKKLESIQARFEEATTSEYPPLHLWQPLLSGDIDIAIHRDGTWYHEGDEIKRKTLVNLFASILRREPDGDYYLVTPVEKWRIRVDLHPLLVTDVAWHKDSNPKVLQATLNTGRTIAIGQSHPLFLEPRVGDVAAIELPYGLAALFSRSAWYRLVDMAQEHRGVPSIVSDGQIFPLAREKGEEYQ
;
A
#
# COMPACT_ATOMS: atom_id res chain seq x y z
N MET A 1 21.95 -16.20 -9.51
CA MET A 1 21.02 -15.06 -9.62
C MET A 1 20.13 -15.35 -10.82
N ASP A 2 18.81 -15.24 -10.66
CA ASP A 2 17.87 -15.58 -11.73
C ASP A 2 17.95 -14.54 -12.86
N LYS A 3 18.47 -14.97 -14.02
CA LYS A 3 18.64 -14.13 -15.22
C LYS A 3 17.32 -13.56 -15.73
N LYS A 4 16.19 -14.22 -15.44
CA LYS A 4 14.87 -13.78 -15.87
C LYS A 4 14.39 -12.58 -15.06
N LEU A 5 14.54 -12.64 -13.74
CA LEU A 5 14.24 -11.52 -12.85
C LEU A 5 15.14 -10.29 -13.12
N GLU A 6 16.40 -10.50 -13.50
CA GLU A 6 17.28 -9.42 -13.97
C GLU A 6 16.77 -8.76 -15.26
N SER A 7 16.31 -9.57 -16.23
CA SER A 7 15.73 -9.05 -17.47
C SER A 7 14.44 -8.26 -17.22
N ILE A 8 13.59 -8.73 -16.31
CA ILE A 8 12.38 -8.02 -15.90
C ILE A 8 12.75 -6.69 -15.24
N GLN A 9 13.71 -6.71 -14.30
CA GLN A 9 14.20 -5.49 -13.65
C GLN A 9 14.68 -4.45 -14.67
N ALA A 10 15.56 -4.83 -15.59
CA ALA A 10 16.11 -3.91 -16.60
C ALA A 10 15.02 -3.26 -17.45
N ARG A 11 14.01 -4.04 -17.88
CA ARG A 11 12.85 -3.54 -18.65
C ARG A 11 12.08 -2.45 -17.92
N PHE A 12 11.92 -2.60 -16.60
CA PHE A 12 11.18 -1.62 -15.79
C PHE A 12 12.05 -0.42 -15.39
N GLU A 13 13.34 -0.60 -15.13
CA GLU A 13 14.27 0.50 -14.81
C GLU A 13 14.40 1.49 -15.98
N GLU A 14 14.51 0.99 -17.22
CA GLU A 14 14.57 1.84 -18.42
C GLU A 14 13.32 2.72 -18.58
N ALA A 15 12.17 2.23 -18.12
CA ALA A 15 10.90 2.93 -18.19
C ALA A 15 10.67 3.94 -17.04
N THR A 16 11.39 3.81 -15.92
CA THR A 16 11.19 4.63 -14.72
C THR A 16 12.32 5.63 -14.55
N THR A 17 12.07 6.89 -14.88
CA THR A 17 13.04 7.99 -14.72
C THR A 17 12.89 8.76 -13.40
N SER A 18 11.89 8.41 -12.59
CA SER A 18 11.53 9.08 -11.35
C SER A 18 11.14 8.05 -10.28
N GLU A 19 11.39 8.38 -9.01
CA GLU A 19 10.91 7.63 -7.85
C GLU A 19 9.36 7.56 -7.80
N TYR A 20 8.71 8.52 -8.43
CA TYR A 20 7.26 8.61 -8.58
C TYR A 20 6.89 8.71 -10.06
N PRO A 21 6.76 7.57 -10.76
CA PRO A 21 6.34 7.57 -12.14
C PRO A 21 4.89 8.08 -12.27
N PRO A 22 4.55 8.84 -13.32
CA PRO A 22 3.22 9.40 -13.51
C PRO A 22 2.26 8.34 -14.08
N LEU A 23 1.92 7.31 -13.28
CA LEU A 23 1.13 6.14 -13.75
C LEU A 23 -0.23 6.50 -14.35
N HIS A 24 -0.79 7.64 -13.97
CA HIS A 24 -2.05 8.15 -14.54
C HIS A 24 -1.93 8.53 -16.03
N LEU A 25 -0.73 8.85 -16.52
CA LEU A 25 -0.48 9.18 -17.92
C LEU A 25 -0.27 7.94 -18.79
N TRP A 26 -0.03 6.78 -18.18
CA TRP A 26 0.28 5.55 -18.91
C TRP A 26 -0.97 4.71 -19.09
N GLN A 27 -1.38 4.49 -20.34
CA GLN A 27 -2.53 3.65 -20.68
C GLN A 27 -2.20 2.62 -21.76
N PRO A 28 -1.15 1.79 -21.59
CA PRO A 28 -0.83 0.75 -22.56
C PRO A 28 -1.86 -0.38 -22.51
N LEU A 29 -1.92 -1.13 -23.62
CA LEU A 29 -2.71 -2.36 -23.69
C LEU A 29 -2.12 -3.42 -22.75
N LEU A 30 -2.98 -4.35 -22.30
CA LEU A 30 -2.54 -5.49 -21.50
C LEU A 30 -1.53 -6.32 -22.31
N SER A 31 -0.31 -6.42 -21.79
CA SER A 31 0.77 -7.20 -22.37
C SER A 31 0.65 -8.69 -22.02
N GLY A 32 -0.04 -9.00 -20.92
CA GLY A 32 -0.33 -10.35 -20.45
C GLY A 32 -0.29 -10.44 -18.93
N ASP A 33 -0.21 -11.67 -18.42
CA ASP A 33 0.01 -11.96 -17.01
C ASP A 33 1.49 -12.30 -16.79
N ILE A 34 2.07 -11.84 -15.68
CA ILE A 34 3.42 -12.21 -15.24
C ILE A 34 3.32 -12.94 -13.91
N ASP A 35 4.15 -13.96 -13.70
CA ASP A 35 4.14 -14.77 -12.47
C ASP A 35 4.84 -14.04 -11.32
N ILE A 36 4.25 -12.90 -10.94
CA ILE A 36 4.57 -12.15 -9.73
C ILE A 36 3.35 -12.24 -8.81
N ALA A 37 3.62 -12.57 -7.56
CA ALA A 37 2.60 -12.64 -6.52
C ALA A 37 3.02 -11.83 -5.30
N ILE A 38 2.06 -11.12 -4.69
CA ILE A 38 2.25 -10.46 -3.40
C ILE A 38 1.34 -11.16 -2.39
N HIS A 39 1.96 -11.80 -1.41
CA HIS A 39 1.27 -12.49 -0.34
C HIS A 39 0.72 -11.50 0.70
N ARG A 40 -0.19 -11.98 1.56
CA ARG A 40 -0.84 -11.14 2.61
C ARG A 40 0.13 -10.48 3.59
N ASP A 41 1.32 -11.05 3.78
CA ASP A 41 2.39 -10.53 4.61
C ASP A 41 3.27 -9.49 3.89
N GLY A 42 2.90 -9.12 2.66
CA GLY A 42 3.64 -8.16 1.83
C GLY A 42 4.89 -8.75 1.18
N THR A 43 5.10 -10.07 1.28
CA THR A 43 6.23 -10.74 0.63
C THR A 43 5.96 -10.91 -0.86
N TRP A 44 6.94 -10.54 -1.67
CA TRP A 44 6.88 -10.65 -3.13
C TRP A 44 7.53 -11.94 -3.60
N TYR A 45 6.89 -12.60 -4.56
CA TYR A 45 7.38 -13.81 -5.22
C TYR A 45 7.43 -13.60 -6.73
N HIS A 46 8.40 -14.25 -7.36
CA HIS A 46 8.47 -14.39 -8.82
C HIS A 46 8.74 -15.86 -9.15
N GLU A 47 7.86 -16.50 -9.91
CA GLU A 47 7.95 -17.92 -10.29
C GLU A 47 8.11 -18.87 -9.08
N GLY A 48 7.47 -18.51 -7.97
CA GLY A 48 7.51 -19.28 -6.71
C GLY A 48 8.70 -18.96 -5.79
N ASP A 49 9.69 -18.19 -6.26
CA ASP A 49 10.84 -17.78 -5.46
C ASP A 49 10.63 -16.39 -4.83
N GLU A 50 11.01 -16.25 -3.56
CA GLU A 50 10.91 -14.99 -2.82
C GLU A 50 11.88 -13.91 -3.36
N ILE A 51 11.34 -12.72 -3.63
CA ILE A 51 12.11 -11.55 -4.03
C ILE A 51 12.65 -10.82 -2.77
N LYS A 52 13.84 -11.23 -2.32
CA LYS A 52 14.50 -10.64 -1.13
C LYS A 52 15.13 -9.25 -1.36
N ARG A 53 15.23 -8.82 -2.63
CA ARG A 53 15.92 -7.59 -3.01
C ARG A 53 15.00 -6.39 -2.83
N LYS A 54 15.18 -5.65 -1.73
CA LYS A 54 14.35 -4.48 -1.38
C LYS A 54 14.28 -3.43 -2.49
N THR A 55 15.39 -3.14 -3.17
CA THR A 55 15.40 -2.18 -4.30
C THR A 55 14.46 -2.61 -5.44
N LEU A 56 14.40 -3.91 -5.72
CA LEU A 56 13.53 -4.46 -6.75
C LEU A 56 12.06 -4.43 -6.34
N VAL A 57 11.76 -4.77 -5.08
CA VAL A 57 10.41 -4.63 -4.52
C VAL A 57 9.95 -3.17 -4.59
N ASN A 58 10.84 -2.22 -4.27
CA ASN A 58 10.54 -0.79 -4.35
C ASN A 58 10.27 -0.33 -5.78
N LEU A 59 11.04 -0.82 -6.75
CA LEU A 59 10.82 -0.55 -8.17
C LEU A 59 9.44 -1.06 -8.60
N PHE A 60 9.11 -2.33 -8.34
CA PHE A 60 7.81 -2.86 -8.73
C PHE A 60 6.65 -2.15 -8.01
N ALA A 61 6.82 -1.79 -6.74
CA ALA A 61 5.82 -1.02 -6.00
C ALA A 61 5.61 0.39 -6.57
N SER A 62 6.61 1.03 -7.18
CA SER A 62 6.49 2.38 -7.75
C SER A 62 5.69 2.41 -9.06
N ILE A 63 5.62 1.28 -9.76
CA ILE A 63 4.89 1.10 -11.01
C ILE A 63 3.59 0.31 -10.87
N LEU A 64 3.20 -0.01 -9.63
CA LEU A 64 2.01 -0.77 -9.34
C LEU A 64 0.76 0.12 -9.36
N ARG A 65 -0.32 -0.38 -9.95
CA ARG A 65 -1.67 0.20 -9.80
C ARG A 65 -2.73 -0.89 -9.71
N ARG A 66 -3.87 -0.53 -9.13
CA ARG A 66 -5.10 -1.33 -9.19
C ARG A 66 -6.07 -0.68 -10.16
N GLU A 67 -6.67 -1.48 -11.04
CA GLU A 67 -7.67 -0.98 -12.00
C GLU A 67 -9.11 -1.30 -11.54
N PRO A 68 -10.15 -0.70 -12.17
CA PRO A 68 -11.55 -0.89 -11.76
C PRO A 68 -12.08 -2.33 -11.87
N ASP A 69 -11.40 -3.20 -12.62
CA ASP A 69 -11.67 -4.63 -12.67
C ASP A 69 -11.30 -5.36 -11.36
N GLY A 70 -10.60 -4.67 -10.46
CA GLY A 70 -10.17 -5.18 -9.17
C GLY A 70 -8.78 -5.79 -9.18
N ASP A 71 -8.17 -5.96 -10.36
CA ASP A 71 -6.85 -6.56 -10.57
C ASP A 71 -5.72 -5.55 -10.38
N TYR A 72 -4.51 -6.08 -10.20
CA TYR A 72 -3.28 -5.31 -9.99
C TYR A 72 -2.33 -5.46 -11.16
N TYR A 73 -1.66 -4.36 -11.50
CA TYR A 73 -0.85 -4.25 -12.70
C TYR A 73 0.46 -3.52 -12.44
N LEU A 74 1.56 -4.06 -12.97
CA LEU A 74 2.82 -3.32 -13.15
C LEU A 74 2.77 -2.60 -14.50
N VAL A 75 2.99 -1.28 -14.49
CA VAL A 75 2.73 -0.43 -15.66
C VAL A 75 3.93 0.44 -15.99
N THR A 76 4.29 0.46 -17.27
CA THR A 76 5.27 1.37 -17.88
C THR A 76 4.60 2.19 -18.98
N PRO A 77 5.29 3.14 -19.64
CA PRO A 77 4.69 3.84 -20.78
C PRO A 77 4.19 2.93 -21.91
N VAL A 78 4.80 1.75 -22.07
CA VAL A 78 4.56 0.85 -23.21
C VAL A 78 3.99 -0.52 -22.84
N GLU A 79 4.08 -0.94 -21.57
CA GLU A 79 3.65 -2.26 -21.12
C GLU A 79 2.73 -2.20 -19.91
N LYS A 80 1.81 -3.16 -19.82
CA LYS A 80 0.98 -3.41 -18.64
C LYS A 80 0.90 -4.90 -18.38
N TRP A 81 1.40 -5.35 -17.24
CA TRP A 81 1.44 -6.75 -16.84
C TRP A 81 0.57 -6.98 -15.62
N ARG A 82 -0.37 -7.93 -15.68
CA ARG A 82 -1.18 -8.32 -14.52
C ARG A 82 -0.35 -9.16 -13.55
N ILE A 83 -0.53 -8.92 -12.26
CA ILE A 83 0.08 -9.69 -11.16
C ILE A 83 -0.99 -10.17 -10.17
N ARG A 84 -0.63 -11.13 -9.31
CA ARG A 84 -1.51 -11.59 -8.23
C ARG A 84 -1.23 -10.84 -6.93
N VAL A 85 -2.28 -10.41 -6.24
CA VAL A 85 -2.18 -9.82 -4.88
C VAL A 85 -3.25 -10.44 -4.01
N ASP A 86 -2.84 -11.06 -2.90
CA ASP A 86 -3.78 -11.80 -2.04
C ASP A 86 -4.74 -10.89 -1.27
N LEU A 87 -4.31 -9.66 -0.95
CA LEU A 87 -5.10 -8.70 -0.18
C LEU A 87 -4.76 -7.25 -0.54
N HIS A 88 -3.64 -6.76 0.00
CA HIS A 88 -3.10 -5.42 -0.23
C HIS A 88 -1.61 -5.55 -0.53
N PRO A 89 -1.07 -4.79 -1.50
CA PRO A 89 0.29 -4.99 -1.98
C PRO A 89 1.38 -4.42 -1.06
N LEU A 90 0.99 -3.56 -0.12
CA LEU A 90 1.89 -2.82 0.75
C LEU A 90 1.47 -2.98 2.20
N LEU A 91 2.42 -2.81 3.11
CA LEU A 91 2.18 -2.84 4.54
C LEU A 91 2.66 -1.58 5.22
N VAL A 92 1.89 -1.10 6.19
CA VAL A 92 2.36 -0.13 7.19
C VAL A 92 3.14 -0.89 8.26
N THR A 93 4.43 -0.61 8.34
CA THR A 93 5.39 -1.25 9.25
C THR A 93 5.61 -0.45 10.52
N ASP A 94 5.40 0.87 10.48
CA ASP A 94 5.47 1.74 11.65
C ASP A 94 4.57 2.97 11.51
N VAL A 95 4.25 3.62 12.63
CA VAL A 95 3.60 4.93 12.69
C VAL A 95 4.26 5.83 13.75
N ALA A 96 4.35 7.11 13.45
CA ALA A 96 4.87 8.13 14.36
C ALA A 96 4.25 9.51 14.10
N TRP A 97 4.10 10.33 15.14
CA TRP A 97 3.69 11.73 14.97
C TRP A 97 4.81 12.54 14.31
N HIS A 98 4.47 13.32 13.28
CA HIS A 98 5.38 14.28 12.70
C HIS A 98 5.67 15.39 13.71
N LYS A 99 6.96 15.58 14.02
CA LYS A 99 7.40 16.60 14.98
C LYS A 99 6.98 17.98 14.50
N ASP A 100 6.55 18.81 15.45
CA ASP A 100 6.24 20.22 15.24
C ASP A 100 5.16 20.52 14.17
N SER A 101 4.33 19.53 13.83
CA SER A 101 3.15 19.73 12.97
C SER A 101 1.97 20.34 13.74
N ASN A 102 1.33 21.36 13.17
CA ASN A 102 0.06 21.91 13.64
C ASN A 102 -0.87 22.17 12.44
N PRO A 103 -1.98 21.43 12.28
CA PRO A 103 -2.47 20.36 13.16
C PRO A 103 -1.49 19.17 13.25
N LYS A 104 -1.64 18.34 14.30
CA LYS A 104 -0.83 17.12 14.45
C LYS A 104 -1.06 16.20 13.25
N VAL A 105 0.02 15.72 12.65
CA VAL A 105 -0.02 14.77 11.53
C VAL A 105 0.66 13.47 11.94
N LEU A 106 -0.06 12.36 11.81
CA LEU A 106 0.49 11.01 11.96
C LEU A 106 1.10 10.56 10.64
N GLN A 107 2.32 10.03 10.69
CA GLN A 107 3.02 9.48 9.55
C GLN A 107 3.10 7.96 9.66
N ALA A 108 2.85 7.28 8.54
CA ALA A 108 2.99 5.83 8.38
C ALA A 108 4.22 5.51 7.53
N THR A 109 5.03 4.55 7.97
CA THR A 109 6.18 4.03 7.22
C THR A 109 5.80 2.70 6.56
N LEU A 110 5.89 2.65 5.24
CA LEU A 110 5.61 1.46 4.44
C LEU A 110 6.78 0.46 4.45
N ASN A 111 6.50 -0.81 4.13
CA ASN A 111 7.52 -1.85 3.92
C ASN A 111 8.57 -1.49 2.84
N THR A 112 8.20 -0.62 1.90
CA THR A 112 9.13 -0.05 0.90
C THR A 112 10.10 1.00 1.48
N GLY A 113 9.86 1.46 2.72
CA GLY A 113 10.59 2.53 3.38
C GLY A 113 10.03 3.93 3.13
N ARG A 114 8.98 4.06 2.30
CA ARG A 114 8.30 5.34 2.05
C ARG A 114 7.48 5.74 3.28
N THR A 115 7.49 7.04 3.57
CA THR A 115 6.66 7.63 4.63
C THR A 115 5.50 8.40 4.03
N ILE A 116 4.29 8.16 4.53
CA ILE A 116 3.04 8.75 4.05
C ILE A 116 2.34 9.44 5.23
N ALA A 117 1.85 10.66 5.02
CA ALA A 117 1.02 11.35 6.01
C ALA A 117 -0.40 10.79 5.97
N ILE A 118 -0.93 10.41 7.13
CA ILE A 118 -2.32 9.98 7.29
C ILE A 118 -3.19 11.24 7.38
N GLY A 119 -4.18 11.36 6.49
CA GLY A 119 -5.01 12.55 6.37
C GLY A 119 -6.00 12.42 5.23
N GLN A 120 -6.51 13.53 4.70
CA GLN A 120 -7.54 13.50 3.66
C GLN A 120 -7.09 12.79 2.38
N SER A 121 -5.82 12.92 1.99
CA SER A 121 -5.28 12.27 0.77
C SER A 121 -4.98 10.79 0.96
N HIS A 122 -4.74 10.36 2.19
CA HIS A 122 -4.41 8.98 2.56
C HIS A 122 -5.19 8.60 3.82
N PRO A 123 -6.53 8.49 3.71
CA PRO A 123 -7.39 8.20 4.84
C PRO A 123 -7.13 6.80 5.39
N LEU A 124 -7.34 6.64 6.70
CA LEU A 124 -7.43 5.34 7.34
C LEU A 124 -8.82 4.73 7.07
N PHE A 125 -8.85 3.43 6.86
CA PHE A 125 -10.06 2.62 6.86
C PHE A 125 -9.81 1.28 7.57
N LEU A 126 -10.88 0.59 7.96
CA LEU A 126 -10.79 -0.74 8.56
C LEU A 126 -11.02 -1.81 7.49
N GLU A 127 -10.09 -2.77 7.39
CA GLU A 127 -10.18 -3.84 6.40
C GLU A 127 -10.98 -5.05 6.96
N PRO A 128 -12.24 -5.25 6.55
CA PRO A 128 -13.08 -6.35 7.06
C PRO A 128 -12.48 -7.73 6.82
N ARG A 129 -11.78 -7.92 5.69
CA ARG A 129 -11.27 -9.24 5.29
C ARG A 129 -10.19 -9.78 6.24
N VAL A 130 -9.67 -8.95 7.13
CA VAL A 130 -8.70 -9.33 8.17
C VAL A 130 -9.13 -8.90 9.58
N GLY A 131 -10.44 -8.80 9.82
CA GLY A 131 -10.98 -8.50 11.14
C GLY A 131 -10.81 -7.03 11.54
N ASP A 132 -11.10 -6.12 10.61
CA ASP A 132 -11.10 -4.68 10.82
C ASP A 132 -9.74 -4.12 11.30
N VAL A 133 -8.64 -4.70 10.83
CA VAL A 133 -7.31 -4.09 10.99
C VAL A 133 -7.24 -2.84 10.12
N ALA A 134 -6.66 -1.76 10.64
CA ALA A 134 -6.51 -0.53 9.87
C ALA A 134 -5.65 -0.72 8.61
N ALA A 135 -5.99 0.04 7.58
CA ALA A 135 -5.22 0.22 6.36
C ALA A 135 -5.26 1.70 5.95
N ILE A 136 -4.29 2.13 5.14
CA ILE A 136 -4.30 3.45 4.50
C ILE A 136 -4.61 3.32 3.02
N GLU A 137 -5.44 4.22 2.49
CA GLU A 137 -5.60 4.38 1.05
C GLU A 137 -4.38 5.08 0.44
N LEU A 138 -3.95 4.59 -0.71
CA LEU A 138 -2.80 5.09 -1.45
C LEU A 138 -3.22 5.47 -2.89
N PRO A 139 -2.40 6.25 -3.61
CA PRO A 139 -2.66 6.57 -5.00
C PRO A 139 -2.83 5.32 -5.86
N TYR A 140 -3.48 5.49 -7.01
CA TYR A 140 -3.64 4.43 -8.02
C TYR A 140 -4.42 3.21 -7.54
N GLY A 141 -5.38 3.41 -6.63
CA GLY A 141 -6.28 2.36 -6.13
C GLY A 141 -5.60 1.36 -5.20
N LEU A 142 -4.38 1.66 -4.75
CA LEU A 142 -3.63 0.83 -3.83
C LEU A 142 -4.05 1.11 -2.38
N ALA A 143 -3.72 0.20 -1.49
CA ALA A 143 -3.79 0.41 -0.05
C ALA A 143 -2.62 -0.28 0.64
N ALA A 144 -2.33 0.14 1.87
CA ALA A 144 -1.36 -0.53 2.73
C ALA A 144 -2.00 -0.96 4.04
N LEU A 145 -1.97 -2.27 4.32
CA LEU A 145 -2.51 -2.84 5.56
C LEU A 145 -1.52 -2.63 6.70
N PHE A 146 -2.01 -2.34 7.91
CA PHE A 146 -1.13 -2.32 9.07
C PHE A 146 -0.62 -3.71 9.41
N SER A 147 0.70 -3.81 9.55
CA SER A 147 1.31 -4.95 10.25
C SER A 147 0.79 -5.03 11.69
N ARG A 148 0.85 -6.21 12.31
CA ARG A 148 0.38 -6.39 13.68
C ARG A 148 1.05 -5.40 14.65
N SER A 149 2.36 -5.23 14.54
CA SER A 149 3.11 -4.30 15.39
C SER A 149 2.68 -2.85 15.19
N ALA A 150 2.52 -2.40 13.93
CA ALA A 150 2.07 -1.05 13.63
C ALA A 150 0.62 -0.83 14.09
N TRP A 151 -0.24 -1.85 13.96
CA TRP A 151 -1.63 -1.78 14.40
C TRP A 151 -1.74 -1.56 15.91
N TYR A 152 -1.04 -2.36 16.72
CA TYR A 152 -1.03 -2.16 18.18
C TYR A 152 -0.52 -0.77 18.56
N ARG A 153 0.56 -0.30 17.91
CA ARG A 153 1.07 1.05 18.13
C ARG A 153 0.03 2.12 17.77
N LEU A 154 -0.71 1.95 16.68
CA LEU A 154 -1.78 2.87 16.29
C LEU A 154 -2.88 2.91 17.36
N VAL A 155 -3.32 1.75 17.84
CA VAL A 155 -4.33 1.63 18.90
C VAL A 155 -3.87 2.31 20.18
N ASP A 156 -2.60 2.14 20.58
CA ASP A 156 -2.02 2.80 21.77
C ASP A 156 -1.97 4.33 21.64
N MET A 157 -1.90 4.86 20.41
CA MET A 157 -1.92 6.30 20.13
C MET A 157 -3.34 6.86 20.02
N ALA A 158 -4.37 6.02 19.95
CA ALA A 158 -5.74 6.44 19.74
C ALA A 158 -6.30 7.18 20.96
N GLN A 159 -7.20 8.11 20.70
CA GLN A 159 -7.91 8.86 21.71
C GLN A 159 -9.40 8.58 21.58
N GLU A 160 -10.12 8.63 22.70
CA GLU A 160 -11.57 8.45 22.67
C GLU A 160 -12.24 9.66 22.00
N HIS A 161 -12.97 9.42 20.92
CA HIS A 161 -13.80 10.41 20.26
C HIS A 161 -15.23 9.87 20.19
N ARG A 162 -16.17 10.52 20.90
CA ARG A 162 -17.58 10.09 20.99
C ARG A 162 -17.77 8.62 21.40
N GLY A 163 -16.93 8.12 22.32
CA GLY A 163 -17.00 6.73 22.79
C GLY A 163 -16.30 5.70 21.90
N VAL A 164 -15.63 6.15 20.82
CA VAL A 164 -14.92 5.27 19.88
C VAL A 164 -13.43 5.62 19.86
N PRO A 165 -12.52 4.65 20.03
CA PRO A 165 -11.08 4.87 19.84
C PRO A 165 -10.81 5.40 18.43
N SER A 166 -10.16 6.55 18.32
CA SER A 166 -9.99 7.27 17.07
C SER A 166 -8.62 7.93 16.97
N ILE A 167 -8.11 8.06 15.75
CA ILE A 167 -6.91 8.83 15.43
C ILE A 167 -7.33 10.19 14.88
N VAL A 168 -6.81 11.27 15.46
CA VAL A 168 -6.99 12.62 14.92
C VAL A 168 -5.70 13.05 14.23
N SER A 169 -5.70 13.09 12.91
CA SER A 169 -4.52 13.42 12.10
C SER A 169 -4.89 14.40 11.00
N ASP A 170 -4.11 15.47 10.85
CA ASP A 170 -4.33 16.52 9.86
C ASP A 170 -5.75 17.11 9.90
N GLY A 171 -6.27 17.27 11.12
CA GLY A 171 -7.64 17.76 11.36
C GLY A 171 -8.76 16.76 11.00
N GLN A 172 -8.42 15.56 10.51
CA GLN A 172 -9.37 14.48 10.22
C GLN A 172 -9.47 13.52 11.41
N ILE A 173 -10.63 12.88 11.57
CA ILE A 173 -10.89 11.90 12.62
C ILE A 173 -11.13 10.53 11.96
N PHE A 174 -10.35 9.54 12.38
CA PHE A 174 -10.41 8.18 11.86
C PHE A 174 -10.78 7.20 12.98
N PRO A 175 -12.03 6.71 13.03
CA PRO A 175 -12.44 5.69 13.99
C PRO A 175 -11.69 4.37 13.76
N LEU A 176 -11.22 3.75 14.84
CA LEU A 176 -10.52 2.46 14.83
C LEU A 176 -11.42 1.27 15.19
N ALA A 177 -12.73 1.52 15.31
CA ALA A 177 -13.74 0.50 15.46
C ALA A 177 -15.00 0.94 14.70
N ARG A 178 -15.75 -0.03 14.19
CA ARG A 178 -17.09 0.23 13.64
C ARG A 178 -18.02 0.68 14.74
N GLU A 179 -18.93 1.59 14.43
CA GLU A 179 -20.02 1.92 15.33
C GLU A 179 -20.91 0.68 15.51
N LYS A 180 -21.34 0.39 16.75
CA LYS A 180 -22.28 -0.69 17.03
C LYS A 180 -23.63 -0.36 16.36
N GLY A 181 -23.83 -0.86 15.14
CA GLY A 181 -25.07 -0.63 14.37
C GLY A 181 -24.94 -0.88 12.87
N GLU A 182 -23.74 -1.00 12.32
CA GLU A 182 -23.54 -1.37 10.92
C GLU A 182 -23.61 -2.89 10.74
N GLU A 183 -24.82 -3.46 10.88
CA GLU A 183 -25.11 -4.80 10.33
C GLU A 183 -24.98 -4.73 8.80
N TYR A 184 -24.21 -5.67 8.24
CA TYR A 184 -24.02 -5.85 6.81
C TYR A 184 -25.40 -6.03 6.12
N GLN A 185 -25.76 -5.11 5.23
CA GLN A 185 -26.76 -5.37 4.19
C GLN A 185 -26.10 -6.04 2.98
#